data_AF-A0A3P1UU52-F1
#
_entry.id   AF-A0A3P1UU52-F1
#
_cell.length_a   1.000
_cell.length_b   1.000
_cell.length_c   1.000
_cell.angle_alpha   90.00
_cell.angle_beta   90.00
_cell.angle_gamma   90.00
#
_symmetry.space_group_name_H-M   'P 1'
#
loop_
_entity.id
_entity.type
_entity.pdbx_description
1 polymer ?
#
loop_
_entity_poly.entity_id
_entity_poly.type
_entity_poly.pdbx_seq_one_letter_code
_entity_poly.pdbx_strand_id
1 'polypeptide(L)' 'MARYALRMETADGTIEDAYHHVGRKDWALTAARRAAKECVCPDVVRIWVDDTKTDLGVASFEVK' A
#
# COMPACT_ATOMS: atom_id res chain seq x y z
N MET A 1 -17.15 -7.25 -0.34
CA MET A 1 -16.16 -7.41 0.74
C MET A 1 -14.80 -7.01 0.18
N ALA A 2 -14.07 -6.11 0.83
CA ALA A 2 -12.73 -5.74 0.38
C ALA A 2 -11.77 -6.93 0.57
N ARG A 3 -10.87 -7.16 -0.39
CA ARG A 3 -9.89 -8.26 -0.38
C ARG A 3 -8.46 -7.76 -0.32
N TYR A 4 -8.21 -6.58 -0.87
CA TYR A 4 -6.88 -6.00 -0.93
C TYR A 4 -6.84 -4.74 -0.09
N ALA A 5 -5.70 -4.52 0.57
CA ALA A 5 -5.45 -3.37 1.42
C ALA A 5 -4.13 -2.72 1.04
N LEU A 6 -4.02 -1.41 1.31
CA LEU A 6 -2.78 -0.66 1.14
C LEU A 6 -2.27 -0.23 2.51
N ARG A 7 -0.97 -0.40 2.74
CA ARG A 7 -0.26 0.02 3.95
C ARG A 7 0.90 0.93 3.58
N MET A 8 1.31 1.76 4.52
CA MET A 8 2.49 2.62 4.38
C MET A 8 3.65 2.02 5.18
N GLU A 9 4.85 2.11 4.64
CA GLU A 9 6.09 1.88 5.38
C GLU A 9 6.79 3.22 5.55
N THR A 10 7.13 3.54 6.79
CA THR A 10 7.87 4.74 7.17
C THR A 10 9.38 4.50 7.15
N ALA A 11 10.16 5.58 7.15
CA ALA A 11 11.62 5.54 7.05
C ALA A 11 12.30 4.81 8.23
N ASP A 12 11.63 4.66 9.36
CA ASP A 12 12.08 3.88 10.51
C ASP A 12 11.76 2.38 10.41
N GLY A 13 11.12 1.95 9.31
CA GLY A 13 10.73 0.58 9.05
C GLY A 13 9.37 0.17 9.64
N THR A 14 8.63 1.10 10.25
CA THR A 14 7.27 0.82 10.73
C THR A 14 6.34 0.60 9.53
N ILE A 15 5.56 -0.48 9.57
CA ILE A 15 4.47 -0.70 8.62
C ILE A 15 3.16 -0.37 9.32
N GLU A 16 2.50 0.69 8.86
CA GLU A 16 1.25 1.18 9.42
C GLU A 16 0.05 0.29 9.09
N ASP A 17 -1.05 0.53 9.78
CA ASP A 17 -2.34 -0.08 9.47
C ASP A 17 -2.84 0.28 8.07
N ALA A 18 -3.75 -0.54 7.56
CA ALA A 18 -4.31 -0.34 6.24
C ALA A 18 -5.14 0.95 6.14
N TYR A 19 -4.72 1.87 5.28
CA TYR A 19 -5.40 3.15 5.06
C TYR A 19 -6.40 3.12 3.90
N HIS A 20 -6.30 2.12 3.01
CA HIS A 20 -7.19 1.98 1.85
C HIS A 20 -7.52 0.52 1.55
N HIS A 21 -8.77 0.26 1.17
CA HIS A 21 -9.30 -1.09 0.95
C HIS A 21 -10.07 -1.19 -0.36
N VAL A 22 -9.78 -2.22 -1.16
CA VAL A 22 -10.44 -2.45 -2.44
C VAL A 22 -10.76 -3.92 -2.70
N GLY A 23 -11.76 -4.18 -3.54
CA GLY A 23 -12.22 -5.53 -3.85
C GLY A 23 -11.38 -6.27 -4.90
N ARG A 24 -10.63 -5.54 -5.74
CA ARG A 24 -9.93 -6.10 -6.91
C ARG A 24 -8.44 -5.82 -6.88
N LYS A 25 -7.64 -6.78 -7.34
CA LYS A 25 -6.17 -6.72 -7.32
C LYS A 25 -5.62 -5.61 -8.21
N ASP A 26 -6.14 -5.52 -9.44
CA ASP A 26 -5.73 -4.51 -10.43
C ASP A 26 -5.98 -3.09 -9.94
N TRP A 27 -7.10 -2.87 -9.24
CA TRP A 27 -7.41 -1.59 -8.61
C TRP A 27 -6.45 -1.29 -7.47
N ALA A 28 -6.12 -2.28 -6.63
CA ALA A 28 -5.16 -2.12 -5.54
C ALA A 28 -3.78 -1.70 -6.06
N LEU A 29 -3.29 -2.38 -7.11
CA LEU A 29 -2.01 -2.08 -7.75
C LEU A 29 -2.00 -0.68 -8.38
N THR A 30 -3.09 -0.30 -9.05
CA THR A 30 -3.22 1.04 -9.65
C THR A 30 -3.25 2.12 -8.58
N ALA A 31 -4.03 1.92 -7.52
CA ALA A 31 -4.13 2.85 -6.40
C ALA A 31 -2.80 3.00 -5.66
N ALA A 32 -2.09 1.90 -5.40
CA ALA A 32 -0.81 1.93 -4.69
C ALA A 32 0.29 2.63 -5.51
N ARG A 33 0.35 2.37 -6.82
CA ARG A 33 1.27 3.07 -7.72
C ARG A 33 0.99 4.57 -7.77
N ARG A 34 -0.28 4.96 -7.81
CA ARG A 34 -0.69 6.37 -7.77
C ARG A 34 -0.33 7.01 -6.44
N ALA A 35 -0.67 6.35 -5.33
CA ALA A 35 -0.34 6.81 -3.99
C ALA A 35 1.16 7.01 -3.81
N ALA A 36 2.00 6.08 -4.25
CA ALA A 36 3.45 6.21 -4.16
C ALA A 36 4.01 7.40 -4.97
N LYS A 37 3.36 7.77 -6.08
CA LYS A 37 3.76 8.93 -6.89
C LYS A 37 3.25 10.27 -6.33
N GLU A 38 2.11 10.25 -5.66
CA GLU A 38 1.42 11.45 -5.16
C GLU A 38 1.63 11.66 -3.65
N CYS A 39 2.36 10.77 -2.98
CA CYS A 39 2.59 10.84 -1.54
C CYS A 39 3.44 12.07 -1.22
N VAL A 40 2.94 12.89 -0.31
CA VAL A 40 3.62 14.11 0.19
C VAL A 40 4.11 13.93 1.63
N CYS A 41 3.99 12.72 2.18
CA CYS A 41 4.40 12.40 3.54
C CYS A 41 5.93 12.21 3.57
N PRO A 42 6.69 13.06 4.28
CA PRO A 42 8.15 13.05 4.23
C PRO A 42 8.79 11.81 4.86
N ASP A 43 8.03 11.10 5.68
CA ASP A 43 8.43 9.91 6.42
C ASP A 43 8.03 8.60 5.73
N VAL A 44 7.12 8.61 4.77
CA VAL A 44 6.66 7.41 4.06
C VAL A 44 7.60 7.09 2.91
N VAL A 45 8.19 5.89 2.92
CA VAL A 45 9.17 5.45 1.90
C VAL A 45 8.59 4.45 0.90
N ARG A 46 7.50 3.75 1.27
CA ARG A 46 6.92 2.71 0.42
C ARG A 46 5.42 2.52 0.69
N ILE A 47 4.68 2.22 -0.37
CA ILE A 47 3.28 1.78 -0.31
C ILE A 47 3.22 0.29 -0.60
N TRP A 48 2.69 -0.48 0.33
CA TRP A 48 2.47 -1.92 0.23
C TRP A 48 1.06 -2.23 -0.24
N VAL A 49 0.90 -3.36 -0.93
CA VAL A 49 -0.38 -3.97 -1.26
C VAL A 49 -0.44 -5.33 -0.60
N ASP A 50 -1.51 -5.59 0.13
CA ASP A 50 -1.80 -6.88 0.74
C ASP A 50 -2.98 -7.55 0.05
N ASP A 51 -3.02 -8.89 0.09
CA ASP A 51 -4.25 -9.68 -0.03
C ASP A 51 -4.65 -10.13 1.38
N THR A 52 -5.64 -9.46 1.97
CA THR A 52 -6.03 -9.61 3.38
C THR A 52 -6.55 -11.00 3.76
N LYS A 53 -6.69 -11.90 2.78
CA LYS A 53 -7.10 -13.29 2.99
C LYS A 53 -5.99 -14.31 2.84
N THR A 54 -4.86 -13.95 2.21
CA THR A 54 -3.84 -14.92 1.84
C THR A 54 -2.44 -14.47 2.21
N ASP A 55 -2.03 -13.27 1.82
CA ASP A 55 -0.65 -12.84 1.96
C ASP A 55 -0.52 -11.33 2.12
N LEU A 56 0.38 -10.91 3.00
CA LEU A 56 0.72 -9.51 3.22
C LEU A 56 1.91 -9.16 2.33
N GLY A 57 1.90 -7.97 1.71
CA GLY A 57 3.01 -7.49 0.89
C GLY A 57 3.12 -8.15 -0.48
N VAL A 58 1.99 -8.51 -1.11
CA VAL A 58 1.95 -9.11 -2.46
C VAL A 58 2.51 -8.19 -3.56
N ALA A 59 2.62 -6.89 -3.29
CA ALA A 59 3.36 -5.93 -4.11
C ALA A 59 3.74 -4.70 -3.27
N SER A 60 4.70 -3.93 -3.76
CA SER A 60 5.07 -2.65 -3.15
C SER A 60 5.60 -1.65 -4.17
N PHE A 61 5.49 -0.37 -3.84
CA PHE A 61 5.95 0.74 -4.67
C PHE A 61 6.66 1.77 -3.80
N GLU A 62 7.92 2.08 -4.13
CA GLU A 62 8.67 3.13 -3.43
C GLU A 62 8.07 4.50 -3.73
N VAL A 63 7.98 5.32 -2.68
CA VAL A 63 7.57 6.72 -2.79
C VAL A 63 8.68 7.51 -3.49
N LYS A 64 8.30 8.42 -4.39
CA LYS A 64 9.22 9.28 -5.16
C LYS A 64 8.99 10.75 -4.89
#